data_AF-A0A9E6RTB5-F1
#
_entry.id   AF-A0A9E6RTB5-F1
#
_cell.length_a   1.000
_cell.length_b   1.000
_cell.length_c   1.000
_cell.angle_alpha   90.00
_cell.angle_beta   90.00
_cell.angle_gamma   90.00
#
_symmetry.space_group_name_H-M   'P 1'
#
loop_
_entity.id
_entity.type
_entity.pdbx_description
1 polymer ?
#
loop_
_entity_poly.entity_id
_entity_poly.type
_entity_poly.pdbx_seq_one_letter_code
_entity_poly.pdbx_strand_id
1 'polypeptide(L)'
;MSVNLEIYQQFASLLNLFAEVLSGESIKHQELSQLFIELNQYFVTDIASLTNLNSSQQSYHTEMSKQLRLLELEITFLKGARKSETAQTRISNIKEKINTLSRYCQAMMNPNPTTDS
;
A
#
# COMPACT_ATOMS: atom_id res chain seq x y z
N MET A 1 -21.66 -1.50 9.21
CA MET A 1 -20.94 -1.95 8.01
C MET A 1 -20.12 -3.18 8.42
N SER A 2 -19.71 -4.05 7.50
CA SER A 2 -18.90 -5.22 7.90
C SER A 2 -17.51 -4.76 8.35
N VAL A 3 -17.06 -5.21 9.51
CA VAL A 3 -15.77 -4.79 10.12
C VAL A 3 -14.59 -4.95 9.16
N ASN A 4 -14.61 -6.00 8.33
CA ASN A 4 -13.57 -6.24 7.33
C ASN A 4 -13.50 -5.13 6.27
N LEU A 5 -14.63 -4.53 5.87
CA LEU A 5 -14.68 -3.44 4.90
C LEU A 5 -13.98 -2.19 5.46
N GLU A 6 -14.27 -1.82 6.70
CA GLU A 6 -13.70 -0.64 7.36
C GLU A 6 -12.18 -0.75 7.48
N ILE A 7 -11.66 -1.95 7.77
CA ILE A 7 -10.21 -2.19 7.86
C ILE A 7 -9.51 -1.90 6.51
N TYR A 8 -10.04 -2.41 5.40
CA TYR A 8 -9.45 -2.14 4.08
C TYR A 8 -9.65 -0.69 3.61
N GLN A 9 -10.76 -0.03 4.01
CA GLN A 9 -10.97 1.40 3.74
C GLN A 9 -9.96 2.28 4.46
N GLN A 10 -9.68 1.98 5.73
CA GLN A 10 -8.69 2.72 6.52
C GLN A 10 -7.29 2.55 5.92
N PHE A 11 -6.90 1.33 5.57
CA PHE A 11 -5.61 1.09 4.92
C PHE A 11 -5.51 1.77 3.54
N ALA A 12 -6.59 1.77 2.74
CA ALA A 12 -6.64 2.52 1.48
C ALA A 12 -6.51 4.04 1.70
N SER A 13 -7.04 4.57 2.80
CA SER A 13 -6.88 5.98 3.16
C SER A 13 -5.43 6.33 3.48
N LEU A 14 -4.72 5.46 4.21
CA LEU A 14 -3.28 5.61 4.46
C LEU A 14 -2.46 5.58 3.17
N LEU A 15 -2.82 4.70 2.22
CA LEU A 15 -2.19 4.64 0.89
C LEU A 15 -2.41 5.93 0.09
N ASN A 16 -3.61 6.52 0.15
CA ASN A 16 -3.92 7.78 -0.52
C ASN A 16 -3.10 8.95 0.07
N LEU A 17 -3.02 9.05 1.39
CA LEU A 17 -2.16 10.04 2.07
C LEU A 17 -0.70 9.87 1.64
N PHE A 18 -0.22 8.63 1.53
CA PHE A 18 1.11 8.34 1.04
C PHE A 18 1.32 8.88 -0.40
N ALA A 19 0.35 8.67 -1.29
CA ALA A 19 0.39 9.15 -2.66
C ALA A 19 0.37 10.68 -2.76
N GLU A 20 -0.37 11.36 -1.87
CA GLU A 20 -0.41 12.82 -1.77
C GLU A 20 0.96 13.39 -1.39
N VAL A 21 1.62 12.82 -0.37
CA VAL A 21 2.97 13.24 0.06
C VAL A 21 4.00 13.07 -1.06
N LEU A 22 3.90 12.01 -1.86
CA LEU A 22 4.77 11.80 -3.03
C LEU A 22 4.51 12.77 -4.19
N SER A 23 3.33 13.38 -4.24
CA SER A 23 2.91 14.28 -5.32
C SER A 23 3.13 15.75 -4.98
N GLY A 24 3.56 16.05 -3.74
CA GLY A 24 3.93 17.40 -3.32
C GLY A 24 5.16 17.94 -4.06
N GLU A 25 5.33 19.26 -4.01
CA GLU A 25 6.43 19.99 -4.68
C GLU A 25 7.83 19.55 -4.22
N SER A 26 7.94 19.05 -2.99
CA SER A 26 9.18 18.51 -2.45
C SER A 26 8.93 17.22 -1.67
N ILE A 27 9.82 16.26 -1.86
CA ILE A 27 9.71 14.94 -1.22
C ILE A 27 10.14 15.06 0.24
N LYS A 28 9.19 14.87 1.14
CA LYS A 28 9.43 14.86 2.57
C LYS A 28 9.77 13.45 3.03
N HIS A 29 11.04 13.06 2.90
CA HIS A 29 11.49 11.69 3.21
C HIS A 29 11.14 11.21 4.63
N GLN A 30 11.15 12.12 5.61
CA GLN A 30 10.75 11.80 6.99
C GLN A 30 9.26 11.44 7.07
N GLU A 31 8.40 12.22 6.40
CA GLU A 31 6.96 11.99 6.36
C GLU A 31 6.62 10.66 5.66
N LEU A 32 7.28 10.36 4.53
CA LEU A 32 7.13 9.06 3.86
C LEU A 32 7.52 7.88 4.74
N SER A 33 8.54 8.05 5.58
CA SER A 33 9.01 6.99 6.48
C SER A 33 8.02 6.75 7.60
N GLN A 34 7.49 7.83 8.17
CA GLN A 34 6.51 7.77 9.24
C GLN A 34 5.20 7.13 8.74
N LEU A 35 4.71 7.57 7.57
CA LEU A 35 3.56 6.96 6.93
C LEU A 35 3.78 5.48 6.60
N PHE A 36 4.98 5.09 6.16
CA PHE A 36 5.28 3.68 5.93
C PHE A 36 5.22 2.85 7.20
N ILE A 37 5.76 3.37 8.31
CA ILE A 37 5.72 2.68 9.62
C ILE A 37 4.26 2.48 10.04
N GLU A 38 3.44 3.52 9.98
CA GLU A 38 2.00 3.44 10.32
C GLU A 38 1.26 2.45 9.43
N LEU A 39 1.52 2.49 8.13
CA LEU A 39 0.88 1.63 7.14
C LEU A 39 1.28 0.16 7.34
N ASN A 40 2.57 -0.12 7.55
CA ASN A 40 3.05 -1.46 7.81
C ASN A 40 2.56 -2.00 9.17
N GLN A 41 2.53 -1.15 10.20
CA GLN A 41 1.97 -1.52 11.50
C GLN A 41 0.50 -1.91 11.36
N TYR A 42 -0.31 -1.06 10.74
CA TYR A 42 -1.74 -1.31 10.50
C TYR A 42 -1.96 -2.62 9.73
N PHE A 43 -1.15 -2.89 8.71
CA PHE A 43 -1.24 -4.14 7.98
C PHE A 43 -0.99 -5.35 8.90
N VAL A 44 0.06 -5.32 9.72
CA VAL A 44 0.41 -6.44 10.59
C VAL A 44 -0.63 -6.64 11.71
N THR A 45 -1.14 -5.55 12.29
CA THR A 45 -2.05 -5.61 13.44
C THR A 45 -3.49 -5.91 13.05
N ASP A 46 -3.99 -5.32 11.96
CA ASP A 46 -5.41 -5.32 11.63
C ASP A 46 -5.75 -6.16 10.40
N ILE A 47 -4.88 -6.18 9.38
CA ILE A 47 -5.16 -6.92 8.13
C ILE A 47 -4.65 -8.35 8.25
N ALA A 48 -3.36 -8.55 8.50
CA ALA A 48 -2.72 -9.87 8.53
C ALA A 48 -3.22 -10.76 9.67
N SER A 49 -3.85 -10.17 10.69
CA SER A 49 -4.47 -10.88 11.81
C SER A 49 -5.88 -11.41 11.50
N LEU A 50 -6.49 -11.03 10.37
CA LEU A 50 -7.80 -11.52 9.98
C LEU A 50 -7.77 -13.03 9.74
N THR A 51 -8.73 -13.72 10.35
CA THR A 51 -8.90 -15.17 10.24
C THR A 51 -10.11 -15.53 9.37
N ASN A 52 -10.25 -16.81 9.01
CA ASN A 52 -11.34 -17.33 8.18
C ASN A 52 -11.41 -16.76 6.75
N LEU A 53 -10.24 -16.39 6.21
CA LEU A 53 -10.09 -15.96 4.82
C LEU A 53 -10.18 -17.14 3.86
N ASN A 54 -10.86 -16.96 2.73
CA ASN A 54 -10.83 -17.93 1.64
C ASN A 54 -9.46 -17.90 0.91
N SER A 55 -9.22 -18.86 0.01
CA SER A 55 -7.94 -19.00 -0.69
C SER A 55 -7.54 -17.75 -1.51
N SER A 56 -8.50 -17.09 -2.15
CA SER A 56 -8.26 -15.86 -2.91
C SER A 56 -7.85 -14.71 -1.98
N GLN A 57 -8.52 -14.57 -0.84
CA GLN A 57 -8.19 -13.55 0.16
C GLN A 57 -6.81 -13.80 0.80
N GLN A 58 -6.47 -15.05 1.11
CA GLN A 58 -5.13 -15.40 1.61
C GLN A 58 -4.03 -15.08 0.57
N SER A 59 -4.32 -15.32 -0.72
CA SER A 59 -3.40 -14.96 -1.81
C SER A 59 -3.19 -13.45 -1.88
N TYR A 60 -4.25 -12.66 -1.78
CA TYR A 60 -4.14 -11.20 -1.73
C TYR A 60 -3.37 -10.69 -0.52
N HIS A 61 -3.58 -11.24 0.68
CA HIS A 61 -2.78 -10.89 1.87
C HIS A 61 -1.29 -11.17 1.66
N THR A 62 -0.96 -12.33 1.08
CA THR A 62 0.42 -12.69 0.76
C THR A 62 1.05 -11.69 -0.19
N GLU A 63 0.34 -11.31 -1.25
CA GLU A 63 0.85 -10.37 -2.22
C GLU A 63 0.91 -8.93 -1.67
N MET A 64 -0.05 -8.51 -0.84
CA MET A 64 0.01 -7.24 -0.12
C MET A 64 1.24 -7.16 0.79
N SER A 65 1.52 -8.21 1.57
CA SER A 65 2.72 -8.31 2.41
C SER A 65 4.01 -8.17 1.59
N LYS A 66 4.07 -8.85 0.43
CA LYS A 66 5.19 -8.72 -0.49
C LYS A 66 5.34 -7.31 -1.05
N GLN A 67 4.25 -6.66 -1.46
CA GLN A 67 4.28 -5.29 -1.96
C GLN A 67 4.74 -4.30 -0.89
N LEU A 68 4.35 -4.48 0.37
CA LEU A 68 4.83 -3.67 1.49
C LEU A 68 6.33 -3.81 1.71
N ARG A 69 6.86 -5.04 1.65
CA ARG A 69 8.31 -5.27 1.75
C ARG A 69 9.07 -4.61 0.61
N LEU A 70 8.52 -4.66 -0.61
CA LEU A 70 9.13 -3.98 -1.75
C LEU A 70 9.02 -2.45 -1.64
N LEU A 71 7.93 -1.93 -1.08
CA LEU A 71 7.73 -0.50 -0.85
C LEU A 71 8.78 0.05 0.12
N GLU A 72 9.07 -0.68 1.21
CA GLU A 72 10.13 -0.36 2.16
C GLU A 72 11.50 -0.16 1.47
N LEU A 73 11.82 -1.07 0.54
CA LEU A 73 13.07 -1.02 -0.22
C LEU A 73 13.13 0.21 -1.11
N GLU A 74 12.05 0.52 -1.84
CA GLU A 74 12.03 1.71 -2.69
C GLU A 74 12.15 3.01 -1.89
N ILE A 75 11.52 3.10 -0.71
CA ILE A 75 11.67 4.26 0.19
C ILE A 75 13.11 4.40 0.67
N THR A 76 13.73 3.28 1.05
CA THR A 76 15.14 3.24 1.48
C THR A 76 16.07 3.69 0.35
N PHE A 77 15.85 3.20 -0.87
CA PHE A 77 16.65 3.61 -2.03
C PHE A 77 16.40 5.05 -2.44
N LEU A 78 15.17 5.55 -2.33
CA LEU A 78 14.84 6.94 -2.60
C LEU A 78 15.61 7.89 -1.66
N LYS A 79 15.72 7.56 -0.37
CA LYS A 79 16.53 8.34 0.59
C LYS A 79 18.01 8.37 0.23
N GLY A 80 18.53 7.28 -0.34
CA GLY A 80 19.93 7.17 -0.76
C GLY A 80 20.22 7.73 -2.16
N ALA A 81 19.19 8.13 -2.91
CA ALA A 81 19.34 8.56 -4.30
C ALA A 81 20.02 9.93 -4.40
N ARG A 82 21.20 9.97 -5.03
CA ARG A 82 21.96 11.21 -5.26
C ARG A 82 21.72 11.83 -6.65
N LYS A 83 21.17 11.05 -7.58
CA LYS A 83 20.87 11.47 -8.94
C LYS A 83 19.36 11.65 -9.10
N SER A 84 18.96 12.73 -9.76
CA SER A 84 17.55 13.05 -10.01
C SER A 84 16.83 11.93 -10.77
N GLU A 85 17.46 11.39 -11.82
CA GLU A 85 16.92 10.25 -12.59
C GLU A 85 16.62 9.03 -11.70
N THR A 86 17.59 8.65 -10.85
CA THR A 86 17.39 7.54 -9.90
C THR A 86 16.26 7.84 -8.93
N ALA A 87 16.17 9.07 -8.39
CA ALA A 87 15.08 9.45 -7.51
C ALA A 87 13.71 9.36 -8.21
N GLN A 88 13.61 9.81 -9.46
CA GLN A 88 12.39 9.72 -10.27
C GLN A 88 11.98 8.26 -10.51
N THR A 89 12.92 7.38 -10.85
CA THR A 89 12.63 5.94 -10.96
C THR A 89 12.08 5.38 -9.66
N ARG A 90 12.69 5.71 -8.51
CA ARG A 90 12.20 5.24 -7.20
C ARG A 90 10.80 5.76 -6.89
N ILE A 91 10.51 7.02 -7.17
CA ILE A 91 9.17 7.59 -6.98
C ILE A 91 8.14 6.86 -7.86
N SER A 92 8.48 6.58 -9.12
CA SER A 92 7.59 5.81 -10.01
C SER A 92 7.29 4.43 -9.44
N ASN A 93 8.32 3.70 -9.01
CA ASN A 93 8.18 2.37 -8.41
C ASN A 93 7.32 2.42 -7.14
N ILE A 94 7.50 3.44 -6.30
CA ILE A 94 6.67 3.64 -5.10
C ILE A 94 5.20 3.83 -5.49
N LYS A 95 4.91 4.70 -6.47
CA LYS A 95 3.55 4.96 -6.96
C LYS A 95 2.90 3.68 -7.50
N GLU A 96 3.64 2.87 -8.27
CA GLU A 96 3.15 1.59 -8.78
C GLU A 96 2.78 0.60 -7.66
N LYS A 97 3.60 0.52 -6.60
CA LYS A 97 3.33 -0.34 -5.45
C LYS A 97 2.10 0.12 -4.67
N ILE A 98 1.96 1.42 -4.44
CA ILE A 98 0.77 2.00 -3.79
C ILE A 98 -0.50 1.72 -4.60
N ASN A 99 -0.44 1.88 -5.92
CA ASN A 99 -1.55 1.56 -6.81
C ASN A 99 -1.92 0.07 -6.74
N THR A 100 -0.92 -0.81 -6.72
CA THR A 100 -1.12 -2.25 -6.60
C THR A 100 -1.78 -2.62 -5.27
N LEU A 101 -1.28 -2.08 -4.16
CA LEU A 101 -1.88 -2.27 -2.83
C LEU A 101 -3.33 -1.75 -2.78
N SER A 102 -3.60 -0.60 -3.38
CA SER A 102 -4.95 -0.02 -3.45
C SER A 102 -5.92 -0.91 -4.22
N ARG A 103 -5.48 -1.53 -5.32
CA ARG A 103 -6.28 -2.50 -6.08
C ARG A 103 -6.61 -3.75 -5.27
N TYR A 104 -5.68 -4.27 -4.47
CA TYR A 104 -5.99 -5.38 -3.57
C TYR A 104 -7.01 -4.99 -2.50
N CYS A 105 -6.93 -3.78 -1.96
CA CYS A 105 -7.94 -3.27 -1.03
C CYS A 105 -9.32 -3.23 -1.70
N GLN A 106 -9.41 -2.73 -2.93
CA GLN A 106 -10.66 -2.71 -3.70
C GLN A 106 -11.21 -4.11 -3.94
N ALA A 107 -10.36 -5.07 -4.31
CA ALA A 107 -10.78 -6.47 -4.49
C ALA A 107 -11.27 -7.11 -3.19
N MET A 108 -10.69 -6.74 -2.04
CA MET A 108 -11.15 -7.21 -0.73
C MET A 108 -12.46 -6.59 -0.27
N MET A 109 -12.68 -5.31 -0.60
CA MET A 109 -13.91 -4.59 -0.28
C MET A 109 -15.08 -5.03 -1.17
N ASN A 110 -14.80 -5.32 -2.44
CA ASN A 110 -15.76 -5.76 -3.44
C ASN A 110 -15.29 -7.07 -4.09
N PRO A 111 -15.42 -8.23 -3.41
CA PRO A 111 -14.98 -9.52 -3.95
C PRO A 111 -15.72 -9.98 -5.21
N ASN A 112 -16.76 -9.24 -5.63
CA ASN A 112 -17.45 -9.39 -6.91
C ASN A 112 -17.54 -8.03 -7.61
N PRO A 113 -16.82 -7.76 -8.71
CA PRO A 113 -17.46 -7.01 -9.77
C PRO A 113 -18.55 -7.94 -10.32
N THR A 114 -19.80 -7.50 -10.26
CA THR A 114 -20.92 -8.13 -10.95
C THR A 114 -20.51 -8.74 -12.28
N THR A 115 -20.84 -10.02 -12.43
CA THR A 115 -21.34 -10.61 -13.67
C THR A 115 -22.07 -9.54 -14.49
N ASP A 116 -21.57 -9.22 -15.68
CA ASP A 116 -22.39 -8.85 -16.85
C ASP A 116 -21.48 -8.55 -18.05
N SER A 117 -21.38 -9.54 -18.94
CA SER A 117 -21.66 -9.44 -20.39
C SER A 117 -21.78 -10.84 -20.97
#